data_AF-A0A6P7SV89-F1
#
_entry.id   AF-A0A6P7SV89-F1
#
_cell.length_a   1.000
_cell.length_b   1.000
_cell.length_c   1.000
_cell.angle_alpha   90.00
_cell.angle_beta   90.00
_cell.angle_gamma   90.00
#
_symmetry.space_group_name_H-M   'P 1'
#
loop_
_entity.id
_entity.type
_entity.pdbx_description
1 polymer ?
#
loop_
_entity_poly.entity_id
_entity_poly.type
_entity_poly.pdbx_seq_one_letter_code
_entity_poly.pdbx_strand_id
1 'polypeptide(L)'
;MASGAQVPPTQQQPAPQQSAQMPHQQVDFDQISRYKMMLPRLKESLVNLIKLASQAFRQNASVDGGNKMNVESLQPKFERCLEDLFAICDQMEIILRLAQEASAQIIDGNRFTPIPVVTNKTDNQDGQSQSYPQYQSTVRGQISTAKEIHDLLKRTDKS
;
A
#
# COMPACT_ATOMS: atom_id res chain seq x y z
N MET A 1 40.71 5.28 -63.44
CA MET A 1 40.05 6.29 -62.57
C MET A 1 38.71 6.60 -63.23
N ALA A 2 37.52 6.43 -62.66
CA ALA A 2 37.11 6.19 -61.29
C ALA A 2 35.91 5.23 -61.28
N SER A 3 35.91 4.36 -60.27
CA SER A 3 34.92 3.32 -60.01
C SER A 3 33.60 3.92 -59.49
N GLY A 4 32.48 3.42 -59.99
CA GLY A 4 31.17 3.60 -59.36
C GLY A 4 31.08 2.73 -58.10
N ALA A 5 30.93 3.37 -56.95
CA ALA A 5 30.79 2.69 -55.67
C ALA A 5 29.31 2.62 -55.25
N GLN A 6 28.86 1.37 -55.29
CA GLN A 6 27.69 0.73 -54.70
C GLN A 6 27.40 1.18 -53.25
N VAL A 7 26.16 1.61 -53.00
CA VAL A 7 25.60 1.78 -51.64
C VAL A 7 25.05 0.43 -51.14
N PRO A 8 25.47 -0.07 -49.96
CA PRO A 8 24.87 -1.26 -49.36
C PRO A 8 23.60 -0.93 -48.52
N PRO A 9 22.66 -1.87 -48.39
CA PRO A 9 21.44 -1.71 -47.59
C PRO A 9 21.72 -1.90 -46.10
N THR A 10 21.28 -0.96 -45.26
CA THR A 10 21.31 -1.13 -43.80
C THR A 10 20.02 -1.80 -43.35
N GLN A 11 20.11 -3.09 -43.00
CA GLN A 11 19.09 -3.83 -42.27
C GLN A 11 18.91 -3.21 -40.88
N GLN A 12 17.71 -2.75 -40.57
CA GLN A 12 17.29 -2.43 -39.21
C GLN A 12 16.94 -3.74 -38.50
N GLN A 13 17.81 -4.19 -37.59
CA GLN A 13 17.47 -5.17 -36.56
C GLN A 13 16.64 -4.47 -35.46
N PRO A 14 15.48 -5.00 -35.04
CA PRO A 14 14.85 -4.58 -33.80
C PRO A 14 15.65 -5.14 -32.62
N ALA A 15 16.17 -4.25 -31.78
CA ALA A 15 16.75 -4.62 -30.49
C ALA A 15 15.64 -5.14 -29.54
N PRO A 16 15.86 -6.21 -28.76
CA PRO A 16 14.91 -6.64 -27.75
C PRO A 16 14.92 -5.65 -26.59
N GLN A 17 13.83 -4.89 -26.46
CA GLN A 17 13.57 -4.03 -25.32
C GLN A 17 13.26 -4.93 -24.12
N GLN A 18 14.24 -5.09 -23.22
CA GLN A 18 14.02 -5.64 -21.89
C GLN A 18 13.21 -4.64 -21.07
N SER A 19 11.89 -4.72 -21.18
CA SER A 19 10.99 -4.08 -20.21
C SER A 19 10.89 -4.99 -18.98
N ALA A 20 11.49 -4.52 -17.88
CA ALA A 20 11.43 -5.14 -16.57
C ALA A 20 9.97 -5.45 -16.19
N GLN A 21 9.68 -6.73 -16.02
CA GLN A 21 8.44 -7.21 -15.41
C GLN A 21 8.42 -6.77 -13.94
N MET A 22 7.46 -5.92 -13.56
CA MET A 22 6.97 -5.89 -12.19
C MET A 22 5.69 -6.72 -12.14
N PRO A 23 5.68 -7.89 -11.48
CA PRO A 23 4.45 -8.60 -11.19
C PRO A 23 3.64 -7.80 -10.15
N HIS A 24 2.40 -7.46 -10.49
CA HIS A 24 1.48 -6.63 -9.72
C HIS A 24 0.85 -7.34 -8.50
N GLN A 25 1.57 -8.29 -7.90
CA GLN A 25 1.08 -9.09 -6.77
C GLN A 25 1.70 -8.69 -5.42
N GLN A 26 2.34 -7.52 -5.35
CA GLN A 26 3.21 -7.14 -4.23
C GLN A 26 2.58 -6.14 -3.24
N VAL A 27 1.32 -5.74 -3.42
CA VAL A 27 0.68 -4.73 -2.54
C VAL A 27 0.27 -5.32 -1.18
N ASP A 28 -0.11 -6.60 -1.10
CA ASP A 28 -0.44 -7.29 0.17
C ASP A 28 0.72 -7.32 1.15
N PHE A 29 1.94 -7.53 0.62
CA PHE A 29 3.12 -7.69 1.46
C PHE A 29 3.73 -6.35 1.89
N ASP A 30 3.44 -5.25 1.20
CA ASP A 30 4.07 -3.96 1.49
C ASP A 30 3.60 -3.40 2.84
N GLN A 31 2.30 -3.48 3.12
CA GLN A 31 1.71 -2.81 4.28
C GLN A 31 2.05 -3.54 5.59
N ILE A 32 1.96 -4.87 5.60
CA ILE A 32 2.38 -5.68 6.74
C ILE A 32 3.88 -5.57 6.97
N SER A 33 4.69 -5.53 5.90
CA SER A 33 6.14 -5.34 6.03
C SER A 33 6.49 -3.96 6.56
N ARG A 34 5.80 -2.91 6.08
CA ARG A 34 5.95 -1.54 6.56
C ARG A 34 5.57 -1.41 8.03
N TYR A 35 4.46 -2.04 8.45
CA TYR A 35 4.09 -2.13 9.87
C TYR A 35 5.18 -2.81 10.70
N LYS A 36 5.69 -3.98 10.26
CA LYS A 36 6.77 -4.69 10.94
C LYS A 36 8.04 -3.84 11.08
N MET A 37 8.37 -3.05 10.07
CA MET A 37 9.52 -2.14 10.09
C MET A 37 9.35 -0.98 11.10
N MET A 38 8.14 -0.69 11.55
CA MET A 38 7.88 0.30 12.59
C MET A 38 8.02 -0.24 14.01
N LEU A 39 7.92 -1.57 14.22
CA LEU A 39 8.02 -2.18 15.55
C LEU A 39 9.31 -1.81 16.31
N PRO A 40 10.51 -1.80 15.68
CA PRO A 40 11.73 -1.36 16.36
C PRO A 40 11.64 0.11 16.79
N ARG A 41 11.12 0.99 15.92
CA ARG A 41 10.98 2.43 16.21
C ARG A 41 10.02 2.68 17.37
N LEU A 42 8.90 1.94 17.41
CA LEU A 42 7.95 2.00 18.53
C LEU A 42 8.63 1.58 19.85
N LYS A 43 9.35 0.45 19.83
CA LYS A 43 10.07 -0.06 20.99
C LYS A 43 11.10 0.97 21.50
N GLU A 44 11.89 1.55 20.61
CA GLU A 44 12.89 2.56 20.96
C GLU A 44 12.26 3.82 21.53
N SER A 45 11.20 4.33 20.89
CA SER A 45 10.47 5.50 21.37
C SER A 45 9.92 5.28 22.78
N LEU A 46 9.28 4.13 23.03
CA LEU A 46 8.76 3.78 24.35
C LEU A 46 9.86 3.66 25.41
N VAL A 47 10.99 3.03 25.09
CA VAL A 47 12.14 2.93 26.01
C VAL A 47 12.68 4.31 26.35
N ASN A 48 12.79 5.21 25.37
CA ASN A 48 13.27 6.58 25.60
C ASN A 48 12.30 7.39 26.45
N LEU A 49 11.00 7.26 26.20
CA LEU A 49 9.95 7.89 27.00
C LEU A 49 10.04 7.45 28.47
N ILE A 50 10.15 6.15 28.73
CA ILE A 50 10.25 5.60 30.10
C ILE A 50 11.52 6.10 30.79
N LYS A 51 12.65 6.18 30.07
CA LYS A 51 13.91 6.72 30.61
C LYS A 51 13.75 8.18 31.04
N LEU A 52 13.13 9.01 30.20
CA LEU A 52 12.86 10.43 30.49
C LEU A 52 11.86 10.58 31.65
N ALA A 53 10.78 9.79 31.67
CA ALA A 53 9.84 9.77 32.79
C ALA A 53 10.54 9.43 34.12
N SER A 54 11.42 8.42 34.09
CA SER A 54 12.19 8.01 35.27
C SER A 54 13.16 9.11 35.72
N GLN A 55 13.77 9.84 34.79
CA GLN A 55 14.59 11.01 35.12
C GLN A 55 13.74 12.12 35.74
N ALA A 56 12.54 12.35 35.21
CA ALA A 56 11.62 13.38 35.71
C ALA A 56 11.17 13.06 37.14
N PHE A 57 10.84 11.81 37.45
CA PHE A 57 10.51 11.39 38.81
C PHE A 57 11.67 11.61 39.79
N ARG A 58 12.89 11.21 39.42
CA ARG A 58 14.08 11.43 40.27
C ARG A 58 14.40 12.91 40.46
N GLN A 59 14.19 13.72 39.43
CA GLN A 59 14.37 15.16 39.50
C GLN A 59 13.35 15.79 40.44
N ASN A 60 12.07 15.43 40.32
CA ASN A 60 11.02 15.91 41.22
C ASN A 60 11.32 15.53 42.68
N ALA A 61 11.70 14.27 42.94
CA ALA A 61 12.07 13.83 44.28
C ALA A 61 13.31 14.57 44.85
N SER A 62 14.25 14.97 43.99
CA SER A 62 15.42 15.76 44.41
C SER A 62 15.04 17.21 44.76
N VAL A 63 14.11 17.80 44.01
CA VAL A 63 13.58 19.14 44.27
C VAL A 63 12.80 19.15 45.60
N ASP A 64 11.98 18.13 45.85
CA ASP A 64 11.26 17.96 47.13
C ASP A 64 12.23 17.82 48.32
N GLY A 65 13.41 17.23 48.09
CA GLY A 65 14.51 17.17 49.05
C GLY A 65 15.31 18.47 49.22
N GLY A 66 14.88 19.57 48.61
CA GLY A 66 15.51 20.90 48.70
C GLY A 66 16.62 21.14 47.67
N ASN A 67 16.89 20.19 46.78
CA ASN A 67 17.95 20.28 45.78
C ASN A 67 17.39 20.89 44.47
N LYS A 68 17.55 22.21 44.29
CA LYS A 68 17.10 22.94 43.10
C LYS A 68 17.99 22.65 41.88
N MET A 69 17.97 21.42 41.38
CA MET A 69 18.58 21.10 40.09
C MET A 69 17.74 21.70 38.95
N ASN A 70 18.35 22.07 37.83
CA ASN A 70 17.70 22.73 36.68
C ASN A 70 16.54 21.89 36.09
N VAL A 71 15.30 22.13 36.54
CA VAL A 71 14.07 21.41 36.16
C VAL A 71 13.66 21.69 34.71
N GLU A 72 14.00 22.88 34.20
CA GLU A 72 13.49 23.42 32.94
C GLU A 72 13.97 22.68 31.69
N SER A 73 15.08 21.92 31.78
CA SER A 73 15.69 21.24 30.62
C SER A 73 15.06 19.88 30.27
N LEU A 74 14.28 19.27 31.18
CA LEU A 74 13.82 17.88 31.02
C LEU A 74 12.41 17.77 30.45
N GLN A 75 11.50 18.66 30.89
CA GLN A 75 10.11 18.68 30.45
C GLN A 75 9.93 18.75 28.92
N PRO A 76 10.59 19.67 28.17
CA PRO A 76 10.40 19.74 26.72
C PRO A 76 10.91 18.50 25.97
N LYS A 77 11.91 17.79 26.54
CA LYS A 77 12.41 16.52 25.97
C LYS A 77 11.41 15.39 26.17
N PHE A 78 10.75 15.37 27.32
CA PHE A 78 9.70 14.40 27.61
C PHE A 78 8.48 14.60 26.71
N GLU A 79 8.00 15.85 26.57
CA GLU A 79 6.90 16.21 25.67
C GLU A 79 7.22 15.80 24.22
N ARG A 80 8.43 16.07 23.76
CA ARG A 80 8.86 15.64 22.42
C ARG A 80 8.86 14.12 22.24
N CYS A 81 9.34 13.36 23.22
CA CYS A 81 9.29 11.90 23.14
C CYS A 81 7.86 11.35 23.20
N LEU A 82 6.94 12.02 23.90
CA LEU A 82 5.52 11.68 23.85
C LEU A 82 4.93 11.93 22.46
N GLU A 83 5.18 13.09 21.87
CA GLU A 83 4.74 13.41 20.51
C GLU A 83 5.26 12.39 19.50
N ASP A 84 6.55 12.05 19.56
CA ASP A 84 7.15 11.06 18.66
C ASP A 84 6.52 9.66 18.85
N LEU A 85 6.15 9.27 20.08
CA LEU A 85 5.42 8.03 20.34
C LEU A 85 4.04 8.04 19.70
N PHE A 86 3.26 9.11 19.90
CA PHE A 86 1.93 9.22 19.31
C PHE A 86 1.97 9.23 17.78
N ALA A 87 2.91 9.97 17.18
CA ALA A 87 3.07 9.99 15.72
C ALA A 87 3.39 8.60 15.14
N ILE A 88 4.16 7.78 15.86
CA ILE A 88 4.43 6.38 15.47
C ILE A 88 3.14 5.55 15.54
N CYS A 89 2.37 5.68 16.63
CA CYS A 89 1.09 4.97 16.79
C CYS A 89 0.09 5.33 15.69
N ASP A 90 -0.09 6.63 15.39
CA ASP A 90 -0.99 7.10 14.34
C ASP A 90 -0.60 6.52 12.97
N GLN A 91 0.69 6.54 12.66
CA GLN A 91 1.18 5.98 11.41
C GLN A 91 0.99 4.45 11.34
N MET A 92 1.15 3.73 12.45
CA MET A 92 0.85 2.29 12.52
C MET A 92 -0.64 2.01 12.32
N GLU A 93 -1.52 2.80 12.94
CA GLU A 93 -2.98 2.70 12.78
C GLU A 93 -3.40 2.87 11.32
N ILE A 94 -2.87 3.89 10.64
CA ILE A 94 -3.14 4.14 9.22
C ILE A 94 -2.72 2.95 8.35
N ILE A 95 -1.52 2.41 8.57
CA ILE A 95 -1.02 1.27 7.79
C ILE A 95 -1.89 0.03 8.01
N LEU A 96 -2.32 -0.23 9.24
CA LEU A 96 -3.18 -1.37 9.55
C LEU A 96 -4.58 -1.22 8.93
N ARG A 97 -5.16 0.00 8.96
CA ARG A 97 -6.42 0.29 8.27
C ARG A 97 -6.32 0.07 6.77
N LEU A 98 -5.25 0.58 6.16
CA LEU A 98 -5.02 0.38 4.73
C LEU A 98 -4.87 -1.12 4.40
N ALA A 99 -4.25 -1.90 5.29
CA ALA A 99 -4.01 -3.32 5.04
C ALA A 99 -5.32 -4.10 5.08
N GLN A 100 -6.21 -3.72 6.01
CA GLN A 100 -7.56 -4.24 6.07
C GLN A 100 -8.37 -3.87 4.84
N GLU A 101 -8.31 -2.62 4.38
CA GLU A 101 -9.04 -2.16 3.20
C GLU A 101 -8.54 -2.86 1.93
N ALA A 102 -7.23 -3.00 1.75
CA ALA A 102 -6.65 -3.74 0.63
C ALA A 102 -7.09 -5.21 0.65
N SER A 103 -7.09 -5.85 1.82
CA SER A 103 -7.59 -7.22 1.98
C SER A 103 -9.06 -7.34 1.57
N ALA A 104 -9.91 -6.39 1.97
CA ALA A 104 -11.32 -6.35 1.58
C ALA A 104 -11.47 -6.16 0.06
N GLN A 105 -10.70 -5.25 -0.54
CA GLN A 105 -10.71 -5.01 -1.99
C GLN A 105 -10.31 -6.26 -2.78
N ILE A 106 -9.38 -7.07 -2.29
CA ILE A 106 -8.97 -8.33 -2.93
C ILE A 106 -10.09 -9.37 -2.86
N ILE A 107 -10.74 -9.49 -1.69
CA ILE A 107 -11.87 -10.42 -1.51
C ILE A 107 -13.01 -10.04 -2.47
N ASP A 108 -13.37 -8.76 -2.51
CA ASP A 108 -14.41 -8.26 -3.41
C ASP A 108 -13.99 -8.40 -4.88
N GLY A 109 -12.73 -8.09 -5.20
CA GLY A 109 -12.16 -8.28 -6.53
C GLY A 109 -12.30 -9.73 -7.01
N ASN A 110 -11.92 -10.70 -6.18
CA ASN A 110 -12.07 -12.13 -6.50
C ASN A 110 -13.53 -12.56 -6.63
N ARG A 111 -14.43 -11.97 -5.83
CA ARG A 111 -15.85 -12.33 -5.84
C ARG A 111 -16.58 -11.81 -7.07
N PHE A 112 -16.36 -10.55 -7.44
CA PHE A 112 -17.13 -9.87 -8.48
C PHE A 112 -16.43 -9.89 -9.84
N THR A 113 -15.11 -9.89 -9.85
CA THR A 113 -14.28 -9.78 -11.06
C THR A 113 -13.07 -10.72 -10.96
N PRO A 114 -13.30 -12.05 -11.00
CA PRO A 114 -12.27 -13.06 -10.70
C PRO A 114 -11.07 -13.07 -11.66
N ILE A 115 -11.19 -12.41 -12.81
CA ILE A 115 -10.07 -12.26 -13.75
C ILE A 115 -9.53 -10.83 -13.60
N PRO A 116 -8.28 -10.66 -13.12
CA PRO A 116 -7.73 -9.36 -12.81
C PRO A 116 -7.53 -8.51 -14.07
N VAL A 117 -7.71 -7.19 -13.94
CA VAL A 117 -7.50 -6.24 -15.05
C VAL A 117 -6.06 -5.76 -15.02
N VAL A 118 -5.33 -5.91 -16.12
CA VAL A 118 -3.98 -5.33 -16.26
C VAL A 118 -4.05 -4.01 -17.03
N THR A 119 -3.37 -3.00 -16.51
CA THR A 119 -3.24 -1.68 -17.14
C THR A 119 -2.12 -1.63 -18.18
N ASN A 120 -1.24 -2.63 -18.20
CA ASN A 120 -0.08 -2.67 -19.08
C ASN A 120 -0.45 -3.37 -20.38
N LYS A 121 -0.19 -2.72 -21.52
CA LYS A 121 -0.56 -3.14 -22.89
C LYS A 121 0.11 -4.43 -23.39
N THR A 122 0.71 -5.24 -22.52
CA THR A 122 1.31 -6.49 -22.97
C THR A 122 0.19 -7.47 -23.25
N ASP A 123 0.05 -7.78 -24.53
CA ASP A 123 -0.93 -8.70 -25.08
C ASP A 123 -1.01 -9.98 -24.26
N ASN A 124 -2.25 -10.42 -24.04
CA ASN A 124 -2.69 -11.43 -23.10
C ASN A 124 -2.20 -12.82 -23.52
N GLN A 125 -0.92 -13.13 -23.30
CA GLN A 125 -0.32 -14.38 -23.80
C GLN A 125 -0.70 -15.64 -23.00
N ASP A 126 -1.23 -15.51 -21.78
CA ASP A 126 -1.49 -16.68 -20.90
C ASP A 126 -2.91 -16.77 -20.32
N GLY A 127 -3.85 -15.91 -20.74
CA GLY A 127 -5.25 -15.97 -20.27
C GLY A 127 -5.46 -15.67 -18.77
N GLN A 128 -4.40 -15.24 -18.08
CA GLN A 128 -4.36 -14.97 -16.64
C GLN A 128 -4.95 -13.59 -16.28
N SER A 129 -5.30 -12.76 -17.27
CA SER A 129 -5.81 -11.41 -17.01
C SER A 129 -6.73 -10.90 -18.12
N GLN A 130 -7.54 -9.89 -17.80
CA GLN A 130 -8.45 -9.22 -18.73
C GLN A 130 -7.95 -7.84 -19.10
N SER A 131 -8.16 -7.46 -20.35
CA SER A 131 -8.02 -6.07 -20.77
C SER A 131 -9.16 -5.22 -20.19
N TYR A 132 -8.94 -3.91 -20.05
CA TYR A 132 -9.98 -2.99 -19.57
C TYR A 132 -11.29 -3.04 -20.40
N PRO A 133 -11.25 -3.16 -21.75
CA PRO A 133 -12.48 -3.38 -22.54
C PRO A 133 -13.19 -4.70 -22.21
N GLN A 134 -12.46 -5.80 -21.98
CA GLN A 134 -13.05 -7.08 -21.58
C GLN A 134 -13.73 -6.98 -20.21
N TYR A 135 -13.08 -6.32 -19.25
CA TYR A 135 -13.68 -6.02 -17.96
C TYR A 135 -14.99 -5.23 -18.09
N GLN A 136 -15.00 -4.18 -18.91
CA GLN A 136 -16.22 -3.41 -19.16
C GLN A 136 -17.33 -4.27 -19.78
N SER A 137 -16.99 -5.22 -20.66
CA SER A 137 -17.96 -6.19 -21.21
C SER A 137 -18.55 -7.08 -20.12
N THR A 138 -17.70 -7.63 -19.24
CA THR A 138 -18.10 -8.43 -18.09
C THR A 138 -19.06 -7.67 -17.17
N VAL A 139 -18.74 -6.42 -16.81
CA VAL A 139 -19.59 -5.57 -15.97
C VAL A 139 -20.94 -5.31 -16.64
N ARG A 140 -20.97 -5.01 -17.95
CA ARG A 140 -22.23 -4.83 -18.69
C ARG A 140 -23.07 -6.10 -18.70
N GLY A 141 -22.45 -7.27 -18.86
CA GLY A 141 -23.12 -8.57 -18.77
C GLY A 141 -23.75 -8.81 -17.40
N GLN A 142 -23.00 -8.58 -16.31
CA GLN A 142 -23.50 -8.68 -14.94
C GLN A 142 -24.72 -7.77 -14.70
N ILE A 143 -24.70 -6.54 -15.21
CA ILE A 143 -25.83 -5.61 -15.12
C ILE A 143 -27.05 -6.15 -15.88
N SER A 144 -26.87 -6.73 -17.08
CA SER A 144 -27.97 -7.32 -17.85
C SER A 144 -28.61 -8.49 -17.11
N THR A 145 -27.81 -9.43 -16.62
CA THR A 145 -28.29 -10.58 -15.85
C THR A 145 -29.04 -10.15 -14.59
N ALA A 146 -28.53 -9.15 -13.86
CA ALA A 146 -29.21 -8.62 -12.68
C ALA A 146 -30.60 -8.02 -13.01
N LYS A 147 -30.72 -7.31 -14.15
CA LYS A 147 -32.01 -6.79 -14.62
C LYS A 147 -32.98 -7.90 -14.99
N GLU A 148 -32.50 -8.92 -15.70
CA GLU A 148 -33.33 -10.07 -16.09
C GLU A 148 -33.88 -10.81 -14.86
N ILE A 149 -33.05 -11.05 -13.85
CA ILE A 149 -33.47 -11.66 -12.58
C ILE A 149 -34.52 -10.79 -11.89
N HIS A 150 -34.28 -9.48 -11.78
CA HIS A 150 -35.23 -8.54 -11.18
C HIS A 150 -36.59 -8.55 -11.90
N ASP A 151 -36.58 -8.55 -13.24
CA ASP A 151 -37.80 -8.57 -14.03
C ASP A 151 -38.54 -9.90 -13.94
N LEU A 152 -37.82 -11.01 -13.76
CA LEU A 152 -38.40 -12.32 -13.49
C LEU A 152 -39.07 -12.33 -12.11
N LEU A 153 -38.38 -11.86 -11.07
CA LEU A 153 -38.93 -11.77 -9.71
C LEU A 153 -40.17 -10.87 -9.62
N LYS A 154 -40.17 -9.73 -10.33
CA LYS A 154 -41.35 -8.86 -10.42
C LYS A 154 -42.53 -9.50 -11.14
N ARG A 155 -42.28 -10.41 -12.06
CA ARG A 155 -43.34 -11.16 -12.75
C ARG A 155 -43.95 -12.23 -11.84
N THR A 156 -43.13 -12.87 -11.00
CA THR A 156 -43.59 -13.89 -10.04
C THR A 156 -44.32 -13.30 -8.83
N ASP A 157 -44.04 -12.06 -8.42
CA ASP A 157 -44.77 -11.35 -7.35
C ASP A 157 -46.21 -10.94 -7.74
N LYS A 158 -46.47 -10.85 -9.05
CA LYS A 158 -47.78 -10.46 -9.61
C LYS A 158 -48.70 -11.64 -9.92
N SER A 159 -48.28 -12.87 -9.65
CA SER A 159 -49.06 -14.11 -9.84
C SER A 159 -49.44 -14.70 -8.48
#